data_AF-A0A1F9AQE4-F1
#
_entry.id   AF-A0A1F9AQE4-F1
#
_cell.length_a   1.000
_cell.length_b   1.000
_cell.length_c   1.000
_cell.angle_alpha   90.00
_cell.angle_beta   90.00
_cell.angle_gamma   90.00
#
_symmetry.space_group_name_H-M   'P 1'
#
loop_
_entity.id
_entity.type
_entity.pdbx_description
1 polymer ?
#
loop_
_entity_poly.entity_id
_entity_poly.type
_entity_poly.pdbx_seq_one_letter_code
_entity_poly.pdbx_strand_id
1 'polypeptide(L)'
;MPMKSVILALAWLFALALGMALLPGRLPAEEALAPKGAGRRTLPRQFDVIKVNGELLSLFEGVPIGRLSLLAFREGVLAPIPFQIDERDRKGHYVMTAGKIAGGDEDNGKLDANDELVFLVSDAGDQLPEEERLAGGRRIEIEITDPRYPEQPAWAYLARYQGAPPRSALDYIHYDPDTERMISPCCIIGYPKGLGFMFYNDLIYLESAGGDGRDFLDRIKFRFTIDFFGGMVTLKRNEECFGAEVQGWIDGPVRVLLSSVNHVKLFEGLPSVSFDTIGEYYPHLMSLPLIIRFPFNIRKVAKVLGVRTLRADLIGDLSGMIGGKAYTNLGLSGFTYTGHTPPAVLDRIEKKGIVWGLATKEGVGTWFPRVVFPDAIYQFNSLYFTDDLQLQNPPDDVPGEIGNGLRLEILNYPPEILDWLGTESFVLRLDTYFARPGLTPAEAREWLDLLDYPLSLDIHGGQAAPGRAKPKAAGTGPPWEGGRDGVLTDTRNRQIRLKRVAYFVGAPEAAPRTLFLGERVTDQTFHLVPLAEIRSLENHYVEFEPVTKTRMALFSELILADGSRLDLLSCKICGWAGADPEGRVIYLSNVQIQRIVFEPRNW
;
A
#
# COMPACT_ATOMS: atom_id res chain seq x y z
N MET A 1 39.07 -56.34 15.88
CA MET A 1 38.63 -55.32 16.86
C MET A 1 38.27 -54.07 16.09
N PRO A 2 37.07 -53.48 16.26
CA PRO A 2 36.89 -52.07 15.96
C PRO A 2 37.02 -51.26 17.26
N MET A 3 37.81 -50.20 17.22
CA MET A 3 37.48 -48.95 17.90
C MET A 3 38.33 -47.79 17.36
N LYS A 4 37.67 -46.63 17.33
CA LYS A 4 38.20 -45.26 17.27
C LYS A 4 38.39 -44.71 15.85
N SER A 5 37.55 -43.79 15.35
CA SER A 5 37.21 -42.46 15.89
C SER A 5 38.51 -41.63 16.05
N VAL A 6 38.66 -40.39 15.59
CA VAL A 6 37.78 -39.35 15.11
C VAL A 6 38.73 -38.15 14.90
N ILE A 7 38.45 -37.27 13.93
CA ILE A 7 38.73 -35.82 14.01
C ILE A 7 40.12 -35.22 13.64
N LEU A 8 39.99 -34.08 12.92
CA LEU A 8 40.85 -32.90 12.73
C LEU A 8 42.10 -33.06 11.83
N ALA A 9 42.11 -32.61 10.57
CA ALA A 9 41.97 -31.25 10.01
C ALA A 9 43.34 -30.57 9.74
N LEU A 10 43.37 -29.88 8.59
CA LEU A 10 44.30 -28.82 8.15
C LEU A 10 45.62 -29.24 7.49
N ALA A 11 45.70 -29.02 6.16
CA ALA A 11 46.69 -28.13 5.49
C ALA A 11 46.74 -28.45 3.98
N TRP A 12 45.86 -27.83 3.18
CA TRP A 12 46.21 -26.70 2.30
C TRP A 12 47.07 -27.07 1.08
N LEU A 13 46.40 -27.35 -0.05
CA LEU A 13 46.89 -27.08 -1.41
C LEU A 13 45.68 -26.76 -2.29
N PHE A 14 45.67 -25.55 -2.85
CA PHE A 14 44.51 -24.87 -3.40
C PHE A 14 44.19 -25.29 -4.85
N ALA A 15 42.88 -25.37 -5.11
CA ALA A 15 42.17 -25.05 -6.35
C ALA A 15 42.28 -25.92 -7.62
N LEU A 16 41.07 -26.34 -7.99
CA LEU A 16 40.51 -26.50 -9.33
C LEU A 16 40.93 -27.68 -10.20
N ALA A 17 39.86 -28.39 -10.58
CA ALA A 17 39.55 -28.84 -11.93
C ALA A 17 39.85 -30.31 -12.27
N LEU A 18 38.77 -30.89 -12.81
CA LEU A 18 38.75 -31.92 -13.85
C LEU A 18 39.06 -33.37 -13.44
N GLY A 19 37.98 -34.14 -13.32
CA GLY A 19 37.94 -35.57 -13.60
C GLY A 19 36.50 -36.06 -13.53
N MET A 20 35.91 -36.73 -14.52
CA MET A 20 36.35 -37.11 -15.85
C MET A 20 35.06 -37.36 -16.66
N ALA A 21 35.01 -36.83 -17.88
CA ALA A 21 33.93 -36.99 -18.83
C ALA A 21 34.09 -38.26 -19.66
N LEU A 22 32.99 -38.90 -20.04
CA LEU A 22 32.73 -39.34 -21.42
C LEU A 22 31.21 -39.55 -21.60
N LEU A 23 30.71 -38.87 -22.63
CA LEU A 23 29.33 -38.60 -23.00
C LEU A 23 28.49 -39.85 -23.30
N PRO A 24 27.16 -39.71 -23.16
CA PRO A 24 26.30 -39.85 -24.33
C PRO A 24 25.55 -38.55 -24.62
N GLY A 25 25.17 -38.39 -25.89
CA GLY A 25 24.69 -37.16 -26.50
C GLY A 25 23.56 -36.46 -25.77
N ARG A 26 23.71 -35.14 -25.61
CA ARG A 26 22.60 -34.22 -25.41
C ARG A 26 21.66 -34.36 -26.61
N LEU A 27 20.50 -34.95 -26.38
CA LEU A 27 19.33 -34.53 -27.14
C LEU A 27 19.21 -33.01 -26.92
N PRO A 28 19.11 -32.20 -27.97
CA PRO A 28 18.83 -30.78 -27.79
C PRO A 28 17.55 -30.70 -26.95
N ALA A 29 17.60 -29.89 -25.88
CA ALA A 29 16.37 -29.42 -25.27
C ALA A 29 15.58 -28.82 -26.43
N GLU A 30 14.45 -29.44 -26.76
CA GLU A 30 13.49 -28.89 -27.69
C GLU A 30 13.05 -27.59 -27.03
N GLU A 31 13.67 -26.47 -27.43
CA GLU A 31 13.11 -25.15 -27.26
C GLU A 31 11.73 -25.26 -27.89
N ALA A 32 10.71 -25.49 -27.06
CA ALA A 32 9.33 -25.42 -27.47
C ALA A 32 9.21 -24.05 -28.15
N LEU A 33 9.14 -24.08 -29.48
CA LEU A 33 8.94 -22.90 -30.31
C LEU A 33 7.72 -22.23 -29.74
N ALA A 34 7.93 -21.13 -29.01
CA ALA A 34 6.84 -20.31 -28.53
C ALA A 34 5.98 -20.00 -29.76
N PRO A 35 4.65 -20.19 -29.69
CA PRO A 35 3.80 -19.87 -30.82
C PRO A 35 4.11 -18.44 -31.27
N LYS A 36 4.37 -18.27 -32.58
CA LYS A 36 4.73 -16.97 -33.15
C LYS A 36 3.69 -15.93 -32.71
N GLY A 37 4.14 -14.87 -32.02
CA GLY A 37 3.28 -13.79 -31.54
C GLY A 37 2.85 -13.88 -30.07
N ALA A 38 3.32 -14.85 -29.29
CA ALA A 38 3.14 -14.91 -27.83
C ALA A 38 4.37 -14.34 -27.09
N GLY A 39 4.19 -13.28 -26.31
CA GLY A 39 5.16 -12.79 -25.32
C GLY A 39 5.23 -13.68 -24.06
N ARG A 40 6.40 -13.81 -23.43
CA ARG A 40 6.58 -14.55 -22.16
C ARG A 40 6.51 -13.62 -20.97
N ARG A 41 5.92 -14.08 -19.86
CA ARG A 41 5.94 -13.38 -18.57
C ARG A 41 7.39 -13.23 -18.12
N THR A 42 7.81 -12.00 -17.89
CA THR A 42 9.15 -11.67 -17.39
C THR A 42 9.12 -10.73 -16.19
N LEU A 43 7.93 -10.23 -15.81
CA LEU A 43 7.76 -9.40 -14.61
C LEU A 43 8.22 -10.14 -13.34
N PRO A 44 9.19 -9.60 -12.57
CA PRO A 44 9.74 -10.27 -11.39
C PRO A 44 8.88 -10.10 -10.12
N ARG A 45 7.82 -9.30 -10.19
CA ARG A 45 6.95 -8.92 -9.06
C ARG A 45 6.07 -10.11 -8.64
N GLN A 46 5.97 -10.35 -7.32
CA GLN A 46 5.26 -11.51 -6.78
C GLN A 46 4.07 -11.14 -5.90
N PHE A 47 4.19 -10.08 -5.09
CA PHE A 47 3.24 -9.80 -4.01
C PHE A 47 2.23 -8.70 -4.34
N ASP A 48 2.34 -8.05 -5.50
CA ASP A 48 1.42 -7.00 -5.91
C ASP A 48 -0.01 -7.50 -6.08
N VAL A 49 -0.92 -6.69 -5.57
CA VAL A 49 -2.35 -6.80 -5.82
C VAL A 49 -2.67 -5.94 -7.04
N ILE A 50 -3.25 -6.55 -8.06
CA ILE A 50 -3.76 -5.84 -9.22
C ILE A 50 -5.21 -5.45 -8.94
N LYS A 51 -5.50 -4.16 -9.09
CA LYS A 51 -6.85 -3.60 -9.01
C LYS A 51 -7.20 -2.94 -10.36
N VAL A 52 -8.29 -3.39 -10.98
CA VAL A 52 -8.79 -2.83 -12.25
C VAL A 52 -10.17 -2.26 -12.03
N ASN A 53 -10.34 -0.97 -12.30
CA ASN A 53 -11.63 -0.30 -12.23
C ASN A 53 -12.56 -0.78 -13.37
N GLY A 54 -13.84 -0.99 -13.06
CA GLY A 54 -14.88 -1.49 -13.96
C GLY A 54 -15.08 -0.63 -15.22
N GLU A 55 -14.78 0.67 -15.16
CA GLU A 55 -14.80 1.57 -16.31
C GLU A 55 -13.85 1.12 -17.43
N LEU A 56 -12.71 0.52 -17.07
CA LEU A 56 -11.76 -0.07 -18.02
C LEU A 56 -12.24 -1.41 -18.58
N LEU A 57 -13.30 -1.99 -17.99
CA LEU A 57 -13.89 -3.29 -18.34
C LEU A 57 -15.19 -3.15 -19.15
N SER A 58 -15.42 -2.00 -19.80
CA SER A 58 -16.66 -1.63 -20.49
C SER A 58 -17.23 -2.68 -21.47
N LEU A 59 -16.40 -3.57 -22.04
CA LEU A 59 -16.86 -4.72 -22.84
C LEU A 59 -17.85 -5.64 -22.10
N PHE A 60 -17.75 -5.68 -20.77
CA PHE A 60 -18.50 -6.56 -19.88
C PHE A 60 -19.54 -5.81 -19.04
N GLU A 61 -19.82 -4.53 -19.33
CA GLU A 61 -20.87 -3.77 -18.62
C GLU A 61 -22.22 -4.51 -18.69
N GLY A 62 -22.88 -4.66 -17.54
CA GLY A 62 -24.14 -5.36 -17.38
C GLY A 62 -24.05 -6.89 -17.47
N VAL A 63 -22.85 -7.46 -17.64
CA VAL A 63 -22.64 -8.91 -17.58
C VAL A 63 -22.69 -9.35 -16.12
N PRO A 64 -23.47 -10.38 -15.76
CA PRO A 64 -23.44 -10.90 -14.39
C PRO A 64 -22.04 -11.35 -14.01
N ILE A 65 -21.54 -10.92 -12.85
CA ILE A 65 -20.19 -11.21 -12.35
C ILE A 65 -19.94 -12.73 -12.29
N GLY A 66 -20.97 -13.50 -11.94
CA GLY A 66 -20.95 -14.97 -11.94
C GLY A 66 -20.66 -15.62 -13.31
N ARG A 67 -20.74 -14.87 -14.41
CA ARG A 67 -20.46 -15.33 -15.80
C ARG A 67 -19.07 -14.96 -16.30
N LEU A 68 -18.28 -14.27 -15.49
CA LEU A 68 -16.92 -13.88 -15.82
C LEU A 68 -15.92 -14.91 -15.28
N SER A 69 -14.76 -15.01 -15.92
CA SER A 69 -13.58 -15.71 -15.40
C SER A 69 -12.35 -14.88 -15.69
N LEU A 70 -11.43 -14.82 -14.73
CA LEU A 70 -10.07 -14.40 -14.98
C LEU A 70 -9.19 -15.62 -15.27
N LEU A 71 -8.34 -15.51 -16.28
CA LEU A 71 -7.49 -16.58 -16.77
C LEU A 71 -6.04 -16.11 -16.90
N ALA A 72 -5.10 -17.03 -16.81
CA ALA A 72 -3.70 -16.83 -17.19
C ALA A 72 -3.29 -17.87 -18.22
N PHE A 73 -2.44 -17.47 -19.17
CA PHE A 73 -1.84 -18.40 -20.11
C PHE A 73 -0.53 -18.93 -19.54
N ARG A 74 -0.42 -20.24 -19.35
CA ARG A 74 0.77 -20.91 -18.82
C ARG A 74 0.96 -22.22 -19.56
N GLU A 75 2.20 -22.48 -19.99
CA GLU A 75 2.57 -23.75 -20.62
C GLU A 75 1.66 -24.14 -21.81
N GLY A 76 1.20 -23.14 -22.58
CA GLY A 76 0.32 -23.38 -23.73
C GLY A 76 -1.17 -23.54 -23.41
N VAL A 77 -1.60 -23.35 -22.16
CA VAL A 77 -3.00 -23.53 -21.72
C VAL A 77 -3.51 -22.30 -20.98
N LEU A 78 -4.78 -21.93 -21.23
CA LEU A 78 -5.50 -20.97 -20.40
C LEU A 78 -6.07 -21.66 -19.17
N ALA A 79 -5.60 -21.28 -17.99
CA ALA A 79 -6.08 -21.78 -16.71
C ALA A 79 -6.80 -20.67 -15.93
N PRO A 80 -7.88 -20.99 -15.18
CA PRO A 80 -8.51 -20.01 -14.31
C PRO A 80 -7.60 -19.65 -13.15
N ILE A 81 -7.59 -18.36 -12.79
CA ILE A 81 -6.85 -17.85 -11.63
C ILE A 81 -7.80 -17.27 -10.59
N PRO A 82 -7.41 -17.20 -9.30
CA PRO A 82 -8.18 -16.50 -8.28
C PRO A 82 -8.44 -15.06 -8.68
N PHE A 83 -9.69 -14.64 -8.55
CA PHE A 83 -10.07 -13.26 -8.75
C PHE A 83 -11.36 -12.96 -7.99
N GLN A 84 -11.57 -11.68 -7.75
CA GLN A 84 -12.74 -11.13 -7.09
C GLN A 84 -13.18 -9.89 -7.84
N ILE A 85 -14.49 -9.65 -7.91
CA ILE A 85 -15.04 -8.38 -8.38
C ILE A 85 -15.86 -7.84 -7.23
N ASP A 86 -15.41 -6.72 -6.68
CA ASP A 86 -16.03 -6.07 -5.53
C ASP A 86 -16.96 -4.97 -6.02
N GLU A 87 -18.25 -5.14 -5.75
CA GLU A 87 -19.29 -4.22 -6.20
C GLU A 87 -19.27 -2.93 -5.38
N ARG A 88 -19.55 -1.80 -6.04
CA ARG A 88 -19.69 -0.50 -5.36
C ARG A 88 -21.04 0.16 -5.64
N ASP A 89 -21.61 0.78 -4.62
CA ASP A 89 -22.83 1.58 -4.78
C ASP A 89 -22.54 2.88 -5.53
N ARG A 90 -23.60 3.63 -5.91
CA ARG A 90 -23.46 4.93 -6.60
C ARG A 90 -22.72 6.01 -5.82
N LYS A 91 -22.51 5.81 -4.51
CA LYS A 91 -21.73 6.70 -3.65
C LYS A 91 -20.26 6.24 -3.55
N GLY A 92 -19.91 5.13 -4.18
CA GLY A 92 -18.58 4.54 -4.20
C GLY A 92 -18.28 3.65 -3.00
N HIS A 93 -19.26 3.32 -2.16
CA HIS A 93 -19.07 2.39 -1.05
C HIS A 93 -19.14 0.94 -1.53
N TYR A 94 -18.30 0.08 -0.97
CA TYR A 94 -18.39 -1.36 -1.25
C TYR A 94 -19.73 -1.94 -0.79
N VAL A 95 -20.31 -2.82 -1.60
CA VAL A 95 -21.53 -3.57 -1.27
C VAL A 95 -21.14 -4.80 -0.46
N MET A 96 -21.35 -4.78 0.85
CA MET A 96 -20.96 -5.88 1.75
C MET A 96 -21.80 -7.13 1.50
N THR A 97 -21.16 -8.30 1.50
CA THR A 97 -21.84 -9.59 1.30
C THR A 97 -22.24 -10.27 2.61
N ALA A 98 -21.66 -9.85 3.74
CA ALA A 98 -21.94 -10.37 5.06
C ALA A 98 -21.90 -9.27 6.16
N GLY A 99 -22.45 -9.59 7.34
CA GLY A 99 -22.57 -8.68 8.48
C GLY A 99 -23.87 -7.87 8.52
N LYS A 100 -23.90 -6.83 9.37
CA LYS A 100 -25.09 -6.01 9.69
C LYS A 100 -25.57 -5.16 8.50
N ILE A 101 -24.61 -4.66 7.71
CA ILE A 101 -24.90 -3.84 6.53
C ILE A 101 -24.88 -4.68 5.24
N ALA A 102 -24.86 -6.01 5.35
CA ALA A 102 -25.06 -6.86 4.20
C ALA A 102 -26.39 -6.53 3.52
N GLY A 103 -26.37 -6.33 2.21
CA GLY A 103 -27.53 -5.85 1.48
C GLY A 103 -27.51 -6.29 0.02
N GLY A 104 -28.70 -6.36 -0.57
CA GLY A 104 -28.86 -6.57 -2.00
C GLY A 104 -28.48 -5.30 -2.78
N ASP A 105 -27.75 -5.53 -3.85
CA ASP A 105 -27.24 -4.54 -4.81
C ASP A 105 -28.37 -3.84 -5.61
N GLU A 106 -28.17 -2.56 -5.97
CA GLU A 106 -29.02 -1.87 -6.96
C GLU A 106 -28.83 -2.45 -8.37
N ASP A 107 -27.64 -2.98 -8.71
CA ASP A 107 -27.27 -3.49 -10.03
C ASP A 107 -27.46 -5.03 -10.20
N ASN A 108 -27.79 -5.70 -9.10
CA ASN A 108 -28.09 -7.13 -8.95
C ASN A 108 -26.97 -8.10 -9.41
N GLY A 109 -25.72 -7.89 -9.00
CA GLY A 109 -24.63 -8.85 -9.25
C GLY A 109 -24.04 -8.72 -10.65
N LYS A 110 -24.09 -7.53 -11.24
CA LYS A 110 -23.68 -7.26 -12.63
C LYS A 110 -22.58 -6.23 -12.65
N LEU A 111 -21.54 -6.54 -13.43
CA LEU A 111 -20.40 -5.65 -13.57
C LEU A 111 -20.85 -4.29 -14.11
N ASP A 112 -20.44 -3.22 -13.45
CA ASP A 112 -20.63 -1.85 -13.90
C ASP A 112 -19.30 -1.07 -13.94
N ALA A 113 -19.36 0.27 -14.03
CA ALA A 113 -18.19 1.12 -14.15
C ALA A 113 -17.47 1.44 -12.84
N ASN A 114 -18.12 1.33 -11.67
CA ASN A 114 -17.49 1.68 -10.39
C ASN A 114 -16.96 0.46 -9.64
N ASP A 115 -17.30 -0.76 -10.09
CA ASP A 115 -16.78 -2.02 -9.54
C ASP A 115 -15.25 -2.15 -9.63
N GLU A 116 -14.68 -3.04 -8.81
CA GLU A 116 -13.24 -3.27 -8.76
C GLU A 116 -12.90 -4.76 -8.95
N LEU A 117 -12.25 -5.10 -10.07
CA LEU A 117 -11.65 -6.41 -10.29
C LEU A 117 -10.30 -6.50 -9.57
N VAL A 118 -10.09 -7.57 -8.80
CA VAL A 118 -8.89 -7.79 -7.99
C VAL A 118 -8.31 -9.20 -8.19
N PHE A 119 -6.98 -9.29 -8.33
CA PHE A 119 -6.21 -10.53 -8.40
C PHE A 119 -4.73 -10.30 -8.02
N LEU A 120 -3.96 -11.38 -7.82
CA LEU A 120 -2.53 -11.27 -7.50
C LEU A 120 -1.66 -11.33 -8.77
N VAL A 121 -0.59 -10.53 -8.81
CA VAL A 121 0.36 -10.52 -9.94
C VAL A 121 1.09 -11.86 -10.13
N SER A 122 1.27 -12.62 -9.05
CA SER A 122 1.85 -13.97 -9.07
C SER A 122 1.01 -14.96 -9.90
N ASP A 123 -0.28 -14.67 -10.08
CA ASP A 123 -1.19 -15.48 -10.89
C ASP A 123 -1.22 -15.09 -12.37
N ALA A 124 -0.66 -13.95 -12.75
CA ALA A 124 -0.52 -13.57 -14.16
C ALA A 124 0.35 -14.58 -14.93
N GLY A 125 0.18 -14.62 -16.25
CA GLY A 125 0.84 -15.55 -17.15
C GLY A 125 1.48 -14.87 -18.36
N ASP A 126 1.76 -15.69 -19.36
CA ASP A 126 2.28 -15.31 -20.67
C ASP A 126 1.22 -14.58 -21.51
N GLN A 127 1.67 -13.94 -22.59
CA GLN A 127 0.78 -13.37 -23.58
C GLN A 127 0.21 -14.47 -24.49
N LEU A 128 -1.08 -14.40 -24.77
CA LEU A 128 -1.72 -15.25 -25.76
C LEU A 128 -1.20 -14.96 -27.17
N PRO A 129 -1.13 -15.98 -28.04
CA PRO A 129 -0.93 -15.77 -29.47
C PRO A 129 -1.95 -14.78 -30.05
N GLU A 130 -1.53 -13.97 -31.01
CA GLU A 130 -2.34 -12.88 -31.57
C GLU A 130 -3.75 -13.31 -32.01
N GLU A 131 -3.87 -14.49 -32.62
CA GLU A 131 -5.13 -15.07 -33.12
C GLU A 131 -6.14 -15.39 -31.99
N GLU A 132 -5.64 -15.72 -30.80
CA GLU A 132 -6.46 -16.11 -29.64
C GLU A 132 -6.67 -14.96 -28.64
N ARG A 133 -5.89 -13.88 -28.78
CA ARG A 133 -5.78 -12.81 -27.79
C ARG A 133 -7.11 -12.12 -27.50
N LEU A 134 -7.89 -11.81 -28.55
CA LEU A 134 -9.10 -10.98 -28.43
C LEU A 134 -10.42 -11.72 -28.64
N ALA A 135 -10.39 -13.02 -28.95
CA ALA A 135 -11.53 -13.95 -29.06
C ALA A 135 -12.88 -13.33 -29.48
N GLY A 136 -12.89 -12.48 -30.53
CA GLY A 136 -14.10 -11.83 -31.06
C GLY A 136 -14.89 -10.99 -30.05
N GLY A 137 -14.23 -10.28 -29.12
CA GLY A 137 -14.90 -9.41 -28.16
C GLY A 137 -15.59 -10.15 -27.01
N ARG A 138 -15.09 -11.34 -26.66
CA ARG A 138 -15.50 -12.08 -25.44
C ARG A 138 -14.44 -12.07 -24.35
N ARG A 139 -13.29 -11.47 -24.63
CA ARG A 139 -12.12 -11.42 -23.77
C ARG A 139 -11.46 -10.06 -23.90
N ILE A 140 -10.92 -9.57 -22.79
CA ILE A 140 -9.92 -8.51 -22.78
C ILE A 140 -8.61 -9.09 -22.26
N GLU A 141 -7.52 -8.47 -22.64
CA GLU A 141 -6.18 -8.70 -22.10
C GLU A 141 -5.85 -7.56 -21.13
N ILE A 142 -5.29 -7.93 -19.99
CA ILE A 142 -4.79 -7.03 -18.96
C ILE A 142 -3.28 -7.19 -18.98
N GLU A 143 -2.58 -6.24 -19.58
CA GLU A 143 -1.12 -6.16 -19.55
C GLU A 143 -0.67 -5.42 -18.29
N ILE A 144 0.32 -5.99 -17.62
CA ILE A 144 0.84 -5.53 -16.33
C ILE A 144 2.33 -5.27 -16.49
N THR A 145 2.78 -4.07 -16.13
CA THR A 145 4.19 -3.66 -16.25
C THR A 145 4.69 -2.97 -14.98
N ASP A 146 5.95 -3.22 -14.63
CA ASP A 146 6.65 -2.37 -13.65
C ASP A 146 7.10 -1.09 -14.37
N PRO A 147 6.75 0.11 -13.88
CA PRO A 147 7.14 1.36 -14.53
C PRO A 147 8.66 1.55 -14.64
N ARG A 148 9.46 0.81 -13.88
CA ARG A 148 10.93 0.84 -13.95
C ARG A 148 11.49 -0.07 -15.05
N TYR A 149 10.74 -1.10 -15.41
CA TYR A 149 11.12 -2.16 -16.36
C TYR A 149 9.94 -2.48 -17.29
N PRO A 150 9.47 -1.52 -18.10
CA PRO A 150 8.29 -1.69 -18.94
C PRO A 150 8.43 -2.82 -19.96
N GLU A 151 9.65 -3.24 -20.28
CA GLU A 151 9.97 -4.38 -21.14
C GLU A 151 9.80 -5.76 -20.46
N GLN A 152 9.44 -5.78 -19.17
CA GLN A 152 9.22 -7.00 -18.39
C GLN A 152 7.75 -7.19 -18.00
N PRO A 153 6.86 -7.51 -18.95
CA PRO A 153 5.42 -7.59 -18.71
C PRO A 153 4.95 -8.93 -18.10
N ALA A 154 3.69 -8.92 -17.66
CA ALA A 154 2.86 -10.09 -17.38
C ALA A 154 1.43 -9.83 -17.89
N TRP A 155 0.65 -10.90 -18.13
CA TRP A 155 -0.71 -10.76 -18.66
C TRP A 155 -1.75 -11.59 -17.90
N ALA A 156 -2.97 -11.06 -17.84
CA ALA A 156 -4.17 -11.78 -17.41
C ALA A 156 -5.31 -11.54 -18.39
N TYR A 157 -6.31 -12.42 -18.39
CA TYR A 157 -7.39 -12.42 -19.37
C TYR A 157 -8.75 -12.52 -18.71
N LEU A 158 -9.53 -11.44 -18.75
CA LEU A 158 -10.93 -11.49 -18.30
C LEU A 158 -11.81 -11.91 -19.47
N ALA A 159 -12.62 -12.95 -19.27
CA ALA A 159 -13.48 -13.51 -20.32
C ALA A 159 -14.91 -13.75 -19.82
N ARG A 160 -15.88 -13.61 -20.72
CA ARG A 160 -17.30 -13.92 -20.47
C ARG A 160 -17.71 -15.28 -20.99
N TYR A 161 -18.55 -15.98 -20.24
CA TYR A 161 -19.07 -17.31 -20.57
C TYR A 161 -20.60 -17.30 -20.65
N GLN A 162 -21.15 -18.09 -21.57
CA GLN A 162 -22.60 -18.33 -21.67
C GLN A 162 -23.10 -19.35 -20.63
N GLY A 163 -22.22 -20.29 -20.24
CA GLY A 163 -22.45 -21.30 -19.20
C GLY A 163 -21.80 -20.94 -17.87
N ALA A 164 -21.56 -21.95 -17.02
CA ALA A 164 -20.71 -21.79 -15.84
C ALA A 164 -19.26 -21.51 -16.30
N PRO A 165 -18.65 -20.37 -15.92
CA PRO A 165 -17.25 -20.13 -16.22
C PRO A 165 -16.35 -21.09 -15.41
N PRO A 166 -15.15 -21.45 -15.92
CA PRO A 166 -14.14 -22.09 -15.10
C PRO A 166 -13.77 -21.18 -13.91
N ARG A 167 -13.42 -21.76 -12.77
CA ARG A 167 -13.02 -21.03 -11.57
C ARG A 167 -11.79 -21.70 -10.95
N SER A 168 -10.91 -20.89 -10.36
CA SER A 168 -9.87 -21.42 -9.50
C SER A 168 -10.51 -21.94 -8.21
N ALA A 169 -9.95 -23.00 -7.66
CA ALA A 169 -10.33 -23.52 -6.34
C ALA A 169 -9.47 -22.94 -5.21
N LEU A 170 -8.46 -22.11 -5.55
CA LEU A 170 -7.61 -21.46 -4.56
C LEU A 170 -8.34 -20.30 -3.89
N ASP A 171 -8.14 -20.20 -2.58
CA ASP A 171 -8.61 -19.15 -1.70
C ASP A 171 -7.43 -18.73 -0.82
N TYR A 172 -7.04 -17.46 -0.91
CA TYR A 172 -5.82 -16.95 -0.29
C TYR A 172 -6.00 -16.47 1.14
N ILE A 173 -7.21 -16.09 1.53
CA ILE A 173 -7.45 -15.47 2.83
C ILE A 173 -8.91 -15.59 3.21
N HIS A 174 -9.15 -15.87 4.48
CA HIS A 174 -10.47 -16.06 5.05
C HIS A 174 -10.63 -15.21 6.31
N TYR A 175 -11.82 -14.67 6.54
CA TYR A 175 -12.17 -14.01 7.79
C TYR A 175 -13.13 -14.85 8.64
N ASP A 176 -12.68 -15.18 9.85
CA ASP A 176 -13.51 -15.80 10.88
C ASP A 176 -14.09 -14.72 11.81
N PRO A 177 -15.39 -14.39 11.69
CA PRO A 177 -16.04 -13.37 12.52
C PRO A 177 -16.29 -13.82 13.97
N ASP A 178 -16.28 -15.13 14.27
CA ASP A 178 -16.53 -15.62 15.63
C ASP A 178 -15.29 -15.39 16.51
N THR A 179 -14.11 -15.54 15.93
CA THR A 179 -12.81 -15.34 16.58
C THR A 179 -12.13 -14.02 16.23
N GLU A 180 -12.70 -13.23 15.32
CA GLU A 180 -12.13 -12.01 14.74
C GLU A 180 -10.71 -12.22 14.19
N ARG A 181 -10.56 -13.27 13.38
CA ARG A 181 -9.27 -13.68 12.80
C ARG A 181 -9.24 -13.61 11.28
N MET A 182 -8.16 -13.06 10.75
CA MET A 182 -7.79 -13.17 9.33
C MET A 182 -6.83 -14.34 9.19
N ILE A 183 -7.14 -15.30 8.33
CA ILE A 183 -6.39 -16.55 8.18
C ILE A 183 -5.92 -16.67 6.73
N SER A 184 -4.61 -16.76 6.53
CA SER A 184 -4.00 -17.01 5.22
C SER A 184 -3.02 -18.19 5.30
N PRO A 185 -2.53 -18.71 4.16
CA PRO A 185 -1.48 -19.72 4.15
C PRO A 185 -0.15 -19.28 4.80
N CYS A 186 0.09 -17.98 4.98
CA CYS A 186 1.32 -17.50 5.62
C CYS A 186 1.16 -17.21 7.12
N CYS A 187 0.06 -16.57 7.53
CA CYS A 187 -0.12 -16.14 8.90
C CYS A 187 -1.60 -16.04 9.32
N ILE A 188 -1.80 -15.97 10.63
CA ILE A 188 -3.07 -15.63 11.27
C ILE A 188 -2.89 -14.28 11.97
N ILE A 189 -3.84 -13.38 11.76
CA ILE A 189 -3.92 -12.07 12.43
C ILE A 189 -5.17 -12.09 13.29
N GLY A 190 -5.02 -11.83 14.59
CA GLY A 190 -6.13 -11.78 15.55
C GLY A 190 -6.39 -10.37 16.04
N TYR A 191 -7.68 -10.06 16.22
CA TYR A 191 -8.13 -8.77 16.73
C TYR A 191 -8.82 -8.93 18.09
N PRO A 192 -8.58 -7.99 19.02
CA PRO A 192 -9.34 -7.95 20.26
C PRO A 192 -10.74 -7.39 20.00
N LYS A 193 -11.76 -8.15 20.43
CA LYS A 193 -13.16 -7.74 20.30
C LYS A 193 -13.40 -6.34 20.85
N GLY A 194 -13.87 -5.45 19.97
CA GLY A 194 -14.29 -4.10 20.32
C GLY A 194 -13.19 -3.04 20.39
N LEU A 195 -11.89 -3.39 20.32
CA LEU A 195 -10.78 -2.41 20.32
C LEU A 195 -10.45 -1.90 18.90
N GLY A 196 -10.91 -2.63 17.88
CA GLY A 196 -10.92 -2.22 16.48
C GLY A 196 -9.77 -2.74 15.63
N PHE A 197 -10.04 -2.81 14.32
CA PHE A 197 -9.21 -3.48 13.32
C PHE A 197 -7.89 -2.76 12.98
N MET A 198 -7.58 -1.69 13.70
CA MET A 198 -6.29 -0.99 13.61
C MET A 198 -5.24 -1.60 14.55
N PHE A 199 -5.66 -2.29 15.62
CA PHE A 199 -4.80 -2.76 16.70
C PHE A 199 -4.94 -4.27 16.86
N TYR A 200 -4.39 -5.04 15.90
CA TYR A 200 -4.28 -6.49 16.10
C TYR A 200 -3.35 -6.81 17.28
N ASN A 201 -3.67 -7.90 17.96
CA ASN A 201 -2.96 -8.38 19.15
C ASN A 201 -2.41 -9.80 18.98
N ASP A 202 -2.84 -10.54 17.96
CA ASP A 202 -2.19 -11.80 17.58
C ASP A 202 -1.53 -11.65 16.20
N LEU A 203 -0.27 -12.07 16.06
CA LEU A 203 0.37 -12.30 14.76
C LEU A 203 1.16 -13.61 14.77
N ILE A 204 0.59 -14.62 14.14
CA ILE A 204 1.08 -16.01 14.19
C ILE A 204 1.51 -16.44 12.79
N TYR A 205 2.78 -16.80 12.60
CA TYR A 205 3.22 -17.44 11.35
C TYR A 205 3.12 -18.95 11.46
N LEU A 206 2.53 -19.57 10.44
CA LEU A 206 2.37 -21.02 10.38
C LEU A 206 3.73 -21.70 10.17
N GLU A 207 3.88 -22.92 10.68
CA GLU A 207 5.09 -23.74 10.45
C GLU A 207 5.35 -23.94 8.95
N SER A 208 4.28 -24.11 8.15
CA SER A 208 4.35 -24.21 6.68
C SER A 208 4.91 -22.95 6.00
N ALA A 209 4.90 -21.81 6.69
CA ALA A 209 5.40 -20.52 6.22
C ALA A 209 6.73 -20.13 6.89
N GLY A 210 7.35 -21.05 7.66
CA GLY A 210 8.63 -20.84 8.34
C GLY A 210 8.53 -20.21 9.73
N GLY A 211 7.33 -20.11 10.31
CA GLY A 211 7.14 -19.74 11.72
C GLY A 211 7.16 -20.96 12.65
N ASP A 212 6.79 -20.75 13.91
CA ASP A 212 6.67 -21.81 14.93
C ASP A 212 5.22 -22.03 15.40
N GLY A 213 4.25 -21.41 14.70
CA GLY A 213 2.83 -21.51 15.03
C GLY A 213 2.44 -20.81 16.34
N ARG A 214 3.31 -19.98 16.91
CA ARG A 214 3.03 -19.21 18.13
C ARG A 214 2.89 -17.74 17.82
N ASP A 215 2.14 -17.07 18.68
CA ASP A 215 2.04 -15.63 18.65
C ASP A 215 3.32 -15.01 19.21
N PHE A 216 3.85 -14.01 18.51
CA PHE A 216 5.04 -13.28 18.92
C PHE A 216 4.75 -11.81 19.24
N LEU A 217 3.54 -11.35 18.98
CA LEU A 217 3.09 -9.98 19.22
C LEU A 217 2.29 -9.98 20.53
N ASP A 218 2.51 -8.99 21.39
CA ASP A 218 1.61 -8.73 22.52
C ASP A 218 0.46 -7.85 21.99
N ARG A 219 0.82 -6.69 21.42
CA ARG A 219 -0.14 -5.72 20.91
C ARG A 219 0.50 -4.61 20.10
N ILE A 220 -0.32 -3.93 19.30
CA ILE A 220 0.00 -2.61 18.80
C ILE A 220 -0.44 -1.57 19.84
N LYS A 221 0.53 -0.85 20.40
CA LYS A 221 0.32 0.22 21.37
C LYS A 221 0.18 1.57 20.67
N PHE A 222 -0.81 2.33 21.09
CA PHE A 222 -0.92 3.76 20.77
C PHE A 222 -0.68 4.56 22.04
N ARG A 223 0.18 5.59 22.02
CA ARG A 223 0.38 6.48 23.17
C ARG A 223 0.22 7.92 22.72
N PHE A 224 -0.82 8.58 23.21
CA PHE A 224 -1.13 9.96 22.86
C PHE A 224 -1.00 10.86 24.07
N THR A 225 -0.19 11.91 23.96
CA THR A 225 0.04 12.88 25.02
C THR A 225 -0.21 14.28 24.52
N ILE A 226 -1.03 15.03 25.26
CA ILE A 226 -1.21 16.47 25.04
C ILE A 226 -0.95 17.25 26.33
N ASP A 227 -0.09 18.26 26.25
CA ASP A 227 0.15 19.21 27.34
C ASP A 227 -0.52 20.54 27.04
N PHE A 228 -1.65 20.84 27.69
CA PHE A 228 -2.45 22.06 27.52
C PHE A 228 -2.15 23.13 28.57
N PHE A 229 -2.64 24.34 28.32
CA PHE A 229 -2.55 25.51 29.20
C PHE A 229 -1.12 25.81 29.66
N GLY A 230 -0.18 25.81 28.73
CA GLY A 230 1.23 26.00 29.01
C GLY A 230 1.86 24.84 29.78
N GLY A 231 1.32 23.62 29.65
CA GLY A 231 1.79 22.43 30.36
C GLY A 231 1.30 22.29 31.80
N MET A 232 0.27 23.05 32.19
CA MET A 232 -0.37 22.87 33.51
C MET A 232 -1.25 21.62 33.58
N VAL A 233 -1.75 21.14 32.43
CA VAL A 233 -2.61 19.95 32.34
C VAL A 233 -2.07 19.02 31.27
N THR A 234 -1.76 17.78 31.66
CA THR A 234 -1.33 16.72 30.74
C THR A 234 -2.45 15.70 30.57
N LEU A 235 -2.90 15.53 29.33
CA LEU A 235 -3.78 14.44 28.92
C LEU A 235 -2.93 13.30 28.36
N LYS A 236 -3.10 12.10 28.90
CA LYS A 236 -2.55 10.86 28.32
C LYS A 236 -3.68 9.92 27.92
N ARG A 237 -3.56 9.33 26.74
CA ARG A 237 -4.46 8.31 26.20
C ARG A 237 -3.64 7.18 25.60
N ASN A 238 -4.23 5.99 25.61
CA ASN A 238 -3.69 4.79 25.00
C ASN A 238 -4.70 4.24 23.95
N GLU A 239 -4.41 3.10 23.35
CA GLU A 239 -5.29 2.40 22.40
C GLU A 239 -6.68 2.08 22.99
N GLU A 240 -6.84 1.97 24.31
CA GLU A 240 -8.15 1.71 24.95
C GLU A 240 -9.13 2.89 24.81
N CYS A 241 -8.66 4.06 24.36
CA CYS A 241 -9.55 5.15 23.99
C CYS A 241 -10.25 4.94 22.63
N PHE A 242 -9.82 3.93 21.87
CA PHE A 242 -10.47 3.50 20.64
C PHE A 242 -11.45 2.38 20.94
N GLY A 243 -12.48 2.31 20.12
CA GLY A 243 -13.15 1.04 19.89
C GLY A 243 -13.72 1.00 18.49
N ALA A 244 -14.14 -0.18 18.06
CA ALA A 244 -14.76 -0.34 16.77
C ALA A 244 -15.85 -1.39 16.76
N GLU A 245 -16.70 -1.27 15.77
CA GLU A 245 -17.79 -2.19 15.51
C GLU A 245 -17.77 -2.59 14.03
N VAL A 246 -17.58 -3.89 13.77
CA VAL A 246 -17.71 -4.45 12.41
C VAL A 246 -19.14 -4.26 11.94
N GLN A 247 -19.27 -3.58 10.80
CA GLN A 247 -20.55 -3.36 10.15
C GLN A 247 -20.81 -4.44 9.11
N GLY A 248 -19.81 -4.81 8.33
CA GLY A 248 -19.94 -5.82 7.28
C GLY A 248 -18.61 -6.18 6.66
N TRP A 249 -18.59 -7.23 5.87
CA TRP A 249 -17.39 -7.69 5.17
C TRP A 249 -17.73 -8.33 3.83
N ILE A 250 -16.71 -8.40 2.98
CA ILE A 250 -16.65 -9.23 1.78
C ILE A 250 -15.50 -10.21 2.00
N ASP A 251 -15.80 -11.50 2.02
CA ASP A 251 -14.81 -12.57 2.08
C ASP A 251 -14.75 -13.26 0.71
N GLY A 252 -13.64 -13.08 0.00
CA GLY A 252 -13.44 -13.62 -1.34
C GLY A 252 -12.02 -14.12 -1.54
N PRO A 253 -11.77 -14.84 -2.65
CA PRO A 253 -10.59 -15.71 -2.78
C PRO A 253 -9.25 -14.96 -2.86
N VAL A 254 -9.27 -13.64 -3.02
CA VAL A 254 -8.07 -12.80 -3.14
C VAL A 254 -7.89 -11.89 -1.93
N ARG A 255 -9.00 -11.36 -1.41
CA ARG A 255 -8.97 -10.42 -0.29
C ARG A 255 -10.22 -10.49 0.57
N VAL A 256 -10.04 -10.11 1.83
CA VAL A 256 -11.15 -9.69 2.69
C VAL A 256 -11.22 -8.17 2.72
N LEU A 257 -12.41 -7.63 2.51
CA LEU A 257 -12.74 -6.24 2.81
C LEU A 257 -13.57 -6.19 4.07
N LEU A 258 -13.16 -5.40 5.06
CA LEU A 258 -13.85 -5.31 6.34
C LEU A 258 -14.22 -3.86 6.65
N SER A 259 -15.53 -3.61 6.75
CA SER A 259 -16.08 -2.31 7.13
C SER A 259 -16.29 -2.23 8.63
N SER A 260 -15.76 -1.17 9.24
CA SER A 260 -15.98 -0.90 10.65
C SER A 260 -16.25 0.59 10.92
N VAL A 261 -17.11 0.84 11.89
CA VAL A 261 -17.29 2.16 12.51
C VAL A 261 -16.38 2.21 13.72
N ASN A 262 -15.43 3.13 13.72
CA ASN A 262 -14.50 3.36 14.81
C ASN A 262 -14.96 4.54 15.65
N HIS A 263 -14.67 4.52 16.94
CA HIS A 263 -14.93 5.61 17.86
C HIS A 263 -13.68 5.91 18.69
N VAL A 264 -13.38 7.20 18.87
CA VAL A 264 -12.24 7.66 19.68
C VAL A 264 -12.74 8.57 20.78
N LYS A 265 -12.46 8.18 22.03
CA LYS A 265 -12.84 8.90 23.24
C LYS A 265 -11.62 9.57 23.88
N LEU A 266 -11.22 10.71 23.31
CA LEU A 266 -10.05 11.45 23.79
C LEU A 266 -10.28 12.18 25.12
N PHE A 267 -11.50 12.63 25.43
CA PHE A 267 -11.81 13.39 26.65
C PHE A 267 -12.99 12.76 27.39
N GLU A 268 -12.88 12.67 28.72
CA GLU A 268 -14.00 12.24 29.55
C GLU A 268 -15.10 13.30 29.54
N GLY A 269 -16.36 12.87 29.33
CA GLY A 269 -17.52 13.75 29.29
C GLY A 269 -17.80 14.44 27.95
N LEU A 270 -16.94 14.28 26.93
CA LEU A 270 -17.23 14.70 25.56
C LEU A 270 -17.67 13.51 24.70
N PRO A 271 -18.52 13.73 23.67
CA PRO A 271 -18.84 12.69 22.69
C PRO A 271 -17.58 12.13 22.03
N SER A 272 -17.59 10.83 21.76
CA SER A 272 -16.56 10.21 20.93
C SER A 272 -16.63 10.74 19.51
N VAL A 273 -15.48 10.87 18.87
CA VAL A 273 -15.42 11.11 17.42
C VAL A 273 -15.53 9.76 16.73
N SER A 274 -16.49 9.60 15.82
CA SER A 274 -16.62 8.39 15.01
C SER A 274 -16.11 8.60 13.59
N PHE A 275 -15.59 7.53 13.00
CA PHE A 275 -15.19 7.50 11.59
C PHE A 275 -15.30 6.08 11.03
N ASP A 276 -15.69 5.98 9.76
CA ASP A 276 -15.76 4.73 9.03
C ASP A 276 -14.38 4.34 8.48
N THR A 277 -14.11 3.04 8.43
CA THR A 277 -12.92 2.50 7.76
C THR A 277 -13.27 1.27 6.96
N ILE A 278 -12.53 1.06 5.88
CA ILE A 278 -12.45 -0.20 5.15
C ILE A 278 -11.03 -0.72 5.33
N GLY A 279 -10.87 -1.83 6.05
CA GLY A 279 -9.62 -2.58 6.07
C GLY A 279 -9.56 -3.51 4.87
N GLU A 280 -8.42 -3.51 4.18
CA GLU A 280 -8.16 -4.44 3.08
C GLU A 280 -7.11 -5.48 3.52
N TYR A 281 -7.46 -6.76 3.39
CA TYR A 281 -6.63 -7.86 3.82
C TYR A 281 -6.35 -8.79 2.65
N TYR A 282 -5.07 -8.97 2.36
CA TYR A 282 -4.53 -9.87 1.35
C TYR A 282 -3.67 -10.92 2.05
N PRO A 283 -3.32 -12.05 1.39
CA PRO A 283 -2.44 -13.04 2.00
C PRO A 283 -1.14 -12.43 2.54
N HIS A 284 -0.56 -11.44 1.86
CA HIS A 284 0.76 -10.89 2.19
C HIS A 284 0.76 -9.42 2.62
N LEU A 285 -0.41 -8.77 2.68
CA LEU A 285 -0.54 -7.34 2.94
C LEU A 285 -1.83 -7.07 3.69
N MET A 286 -1.76 -6.31 4.77
CA MET A 286 -2.90 -5.55 5.27
C MET A 286 -2.71 -4.09 4.88
N SER A 287 -3.76 -3.46 4.36
CA SER A 287 -3.79 -2.03 4.05
C SER A 287 -5.00 -1.38 4.70
N LEU A 288 -4.75 -0.39 5.54
CA LEU A 288 -5.78 0.40 6.22
C LEU A 288 -5.65 1.89 5.81
N PRO A 289 -6.36 2.33 4.75
CA PRO A 289 -6.45 3.73 4.40
C PRO A 289 -7.38 4.48 5.37
N LEU A 290 -6.88 5.57 5.95
CA LEU A 290 -7.58 6.46 6.87
C LEU A 290 -7.69 7.85 6.24
N ILE A 291 -8.92 8.31 6.01
CA ILE A 291 -9.16 9.68 5.57
C ILE A 291 -9.16 10.58 6.80
N ILE A 292 -8.12 11.39 6.95
CA ILE A 292 -7.95 12.31 8.05
C ILE A 292 -8.45 13.69 7.64
N ARG A 293 -9.33 14.28 8.45
CA ARG A 293 -9.76 15.67 8.34
C ARG A 293 -9.78 16.32 9.70
N PHE A 294 -8.99 17.37 9.89
CA PHE A 294 -9.07 18.18 11.09
C PHE A 294 -10.19 19.22 10.93
N PRO A 295 -11.17 19.31 11.85
CA PRO A 295 -12.23 20.32 11.79
C PRO A 295 -11.74 21.71 12.26
N PHE A 296 -10.44 21.86 12.51
CA PHE A 296 -9.82 23.08 13.01
C PHE A 296 -8.37 23.20 12.51
N ASN A 297 -7.85 24.42 12.54
CA ASN A 297 -6.43 24.66 12.32
C ASN A 297 -5.63 24.31 13.59
N ILE A 298 -4.82 23.25 13.53
CA ILE A 298 -4.05 22.69 14.66
C ILE A 298 -3.19 23.78 15.30
N ARG A 299 -2.49 24.60 14.51
CA ARG A 299 -1.60 25.65 15.00
C ARG A 299 -2.34 26.73 15.80
N LYS A 300 -3.49 27.19 15.30
CA LYS A 300 -4.33 28.18 16.01
C LYS A 300 -4.85 27.61 17.33
N VAL A 301 -5.36 26.38 17.31
CA VAL A 301 -5.84 25.70 18.53
C VAL A 301 -4.71 25.52 19.54
N ALA A 302 -3.54 25.07 19.08
CA ALA A 302 -2.36 24.91 19.92
C ALA A 302 -1.97 26.24 20.58
N LYS A 303 -1.98 27.35 19.84
CA LYS A 303 -1.69 28.67 20.39
C LYS A 303 -2.75 29.13 21.41
N VAL A 304 -4.03 28.99 21.10
CA VAL A 304 -5.14 29.44 21.97
C VAL A 304 -5.19 28.65 23.27
N LEU A 305 -5.01 27.34 23.21
CA LEU A 305 -5.04 26.46 24.38
C LEU A 305 -3.68 26.36 25.08
N GLY A 306 -2.64 27.05 24.58
CA GLY A 306 -1.28 26.97 25.12
C GLY A 306 -0.70 25.55 25.08
N VAL A 307 -0.96 24.80 24.00
CA VAL A 307 -0.46 23.42 23.85
C VAL A 307 1.05 23.45 23.66
N ARG A 308 1.78 22.74 24.52
CA ARG A 308 3.25 22.59 24.45
C ARG A 308 3.69 21.30 23.78
N THR A 309 2.90 20.24 23.93
CA THR A 309 3.21 18.93 23.36
C THR A 309 1.95 18.33 22.78
N LEU A 310 2.07 17.78 21.58
CA LEU A 310 1.07 16.95 20.90
C LEU A 310 1.85 15.78 20.31
N ARG A 311 1.95 14.69 21.08
CA ARG A 311 2.75 13.52 20.75
C ARG A 311 1.84 12.31 20.52
N ALA A 312 2.11 11.56 19.46
CA ALA A 312 1.50 10.26 19.21
C ALA A 312 2.60 9.23 18.92
N ASP A 313 2.63 8.15 19.69
CA ASP A 313 3.49 7.00 19.44
C ASP A 313 2.63 5.82 18.97
N LEU A 314 3.05 5.13 17.91
CA LEU A 314 2.49 3.86 17.43
C LEU A 314 3.59 2.81 17.47
N ILE A 315 3.43 1.77 18.28
CA ILE A 315 4.50 0.85 18.68
C ILE A 315 3.97 -0.58 18.51
N GLY A 316 4.76 -1.47 17.90
CA GLY A 316 4.50 -2.90 18.00
C GLY A 316 5.27 -3.44 19.19
N ASP A 317 4.57 -4.04 20.14
CA ASP A 317 5.19 -4.78 21.22
C ASP A 317 5.30 -6.26 20.83
N LEU A 318 6.53 -6.72 20.67
CA LEU A 318 6.90 -7.95 19.97
C LEU A 318 7.61 -8.89 20.95
N SER A 319 6.92 -9.27 22.01
CA SER A 319 7.46 -10.08 23.11
C SER A 319 8.18 -11.37 22.64
N GLY A 320 7.74 -11.99 21.54
CA GLY A 320 8.36 -13.19 20.96
C GLY A 320 9.65 -12.95 20.15
N MET A 321 10.04 -11.69 19.92
CA MET A 321 11.16 -11.31 19.06
C MET A 321 12.53 -11.29 19.74
N ILE A 322 12.66 -11.68 21.02
CA ILE A 322 13.98 -11.83 21.68
C ILE A 322 14.89 -12.74 20.83
N GLY A 323 16.11 -12.26 20.57
CA GLY A 323 17.10 -12.91 19.69
C GLY A 323 16.88 -12.66 18.19
N GLY A 324 15.77 -12.05 17.81
CA GLY A 324 15.49 -11.54 16.47
C GLY A 324 16.17 -10.20 16.20
N LYS A 325 15.93 -9.65 15.01
CA LYS A 325 16.53 -8.40 14.55
C LYS A 325 15.50 -7.37 14.11
N ALA A 326 15.78 -6.12 14.43
CA ALA A 326 15.08 -4.94 13.94
C ALA A 326 15.94 -4.23 12.88
N TYR A 327 15.38 -3.97 11.72
CA TYR A 327 15.96 -3.19 10.63
C TYR A 327 15.10 -1.97 10.35
N THR A 328 15.72 -0.87 9.96
CA THR A 328 15.01 0.36 9.55
C THR A 328 15.75 1.02 8.40
N ASN A 329 15.14 2.01 7.73
CA ASN A 329 15.87 2.85 6.78
C ASN A 329 17.06 3.60 7.43
N LEU A 330 17.06 3.75 8.75
CA LEU A 330 18.10 4.44 9.53
C LEU A 330 19.24 3.48 9.95
N GLY A 331 19.00 2.16 9.93
CA GLY A 331 19.94 1.16 10.44
C GLY A 331 19.83 -0.18 9.72
N LEU A 332 20.48 -0.30 8.56
CA LEU A 332 20.46 -1.52 7.74
C LEU A 332 21.28 -2.68 8.29
N SER A 333 22.22 -2.43 9.22
CA SER A 333 22.98 -3.50 9.90
C SER A 333 22.10 -4.33 10.85
N GLY A 334 20.98 -3.74 11.28
CA GLY A 334 20.05 -4.30 12.23
C GLY A 334 20.48 -4.13 13.69
N PHE A 335 19.48 -4.07 14.58
CA PHE A 335 19.60 -4.15 16.02
C PHE A 335 19.12 -5.53 16.48
N THR A 336 19.77 -6.15 17.47
CA THR A 336 19.32 -7.46 18.00
C THR A 336 18.56 -7.26 19.29
N TYR A 337 17.32 -7.77 19.37
CA TYR A 337 16.53 -7.71 20.60
C TYR A 337 17.09 -8.63 21.66
N THR A 338 17.39 -8.09 22.84
CA THR A 338 17.95 -8.82 23.98
C THR A 338 17.02 -8.85 25.18
N GLY A 339 16.03 -7.95 25.22
CA GLY A 339 15.13 -7.71 26.34
C GLY A 339 15.75 -6.91 27.49
N HIS A 340 17.03 -6.55 27.41
CA HIS A 340 17.77 -5.90 28.50
C HIS A 340 18.75 -4.84 27.99
N THR A 341 18.44 -4.18 26.88
CA THR A 341 19.38 -3.21 26.31
C THR A 341 19.40 -1.93 27.16
N PRO A 342 20.59 -1.48 27.62
CA PRO A 342 20.68 -0.24 28.38
C PRO A 342 20.23 0.97 27.55
N PRO A 343 19.51 1.95 28.15
CA PRO A 343 19.04 3.14 27.43
C PRO A 343 20.13 3.89 26.66
N ALA A 344 21.35 3.95 27.23
CA ALA A 344 22.50 4.61 26.60
C ALA A 344 22.95 3.98 25.26
N VAL A 345 22.57 2.72 24.98
CA VAL A 345 22.78 2.07 23.68
C VAL A 345 21.69 2.50 22.71
N LEU A 346 20.42 2.49 23.15
CA LEU A 346 19.27 2.91 22.34
C LEU A 346 19.35 4.39 21.96
N ASP A 347 19.89 5.23 22.83
CA ASP A 347 20.06 6.66 22.59
C ASP A 347 21.11 7.00 21.52
N ARG A 348 21.95 6.04 21.12
CA ARG A 348 22.91 6.20 20.02
C ARG A 348 22.34 5.83 18.65
N ILE A 349 21.14 5.23 18.62
CA ILE A 349 20.45 4.89 17.37
C ILE A 349 19.94 6.19 16.75
N GLU A 350 20.17 6.39 15.45
CA GLU A 350 19.56 7.49 14.70
C GLU A 350 18.03 7.32 14.71
N LYS A 351 17.32 8.38 15.13
CA LYS A 351 15.86 8.31 15.29
C LYS A 351 15.12 9.12 14.24
N LYS A 352 15.70 10.19 13.70
CA LYS A 352 14.96 11.13 12.84
C LYS A 352 14.83 10.57 11.41
N GLY A 353 13.66 10.74 10.80
CA GLY A 353 13.45 10.37 9.40
C GLY A 353 13.05 8.91 9.19
N ILE A 354 12.40 8.27 10.17
CA ILE A 354 11.92 6.90 10.01
C ILE A 354 10.82 6.83 8.92
N VAL A 355 10.99 5.92 7.98
CA VAL A 355 10.04 5.69 6.87
C VAL A 355 9.49 4.26 6.90
N TRP A 356 10.33 3.29 7.25
CA TRP A 356 9.93 1.90 7.39
C TRP A 356 10.75 1.21 8.47
N GLY A 357 10.14 0.20 9.10
CA GLY A 357 10.77 -0.66 10.10
C GLY A 357 10.37 -2.11 9.88
N LEU A 358 11.29 -3.02 10.13
CA LEU A 358 11.15 -4.46 9.94
C LEU A 358 11.72 -5.16 11.17
N ALA A 359 10.89 -5.86 11.93
CA ALA A 359 11.34 -6.78 12.98
C ALA A 359 11.14 -8.22 12.49
N THR A 360 12.16 -9.06 12.60
CA THR A 360 12.09 -10.44 12.12
C THR A 360 12.96 -11.38 12.91
N LYS A 361 12.51 -12.62 13.03
CA LYS A 361 13.23 -13.72 13.66
C LYS A 361 12.96 -15.00 12.87
N GLU A 362 14.04 -15.58 12.35
CA GLU A 362 13.97 -16.86 11.64
C GLU A 362 13.32 -17.94 12.53
N GLY A 363 12.40 -18.72 11.95
CA GLY A 363 11.64 -19.73 12.67
C GLY A 363 10.50 -19.19 13.55
N VAL A 364 10.28 -17.88 13.62
CA VAL A 364 9.19 -17.29 14.44
C VAL A 364 8.27 -16.43 13.58
N GLY A 365 8.75 -15.33 13.01
CA GLY A 365 7.86 -14.36 12.40
C GLY A 365 8.55 -13.14 11.81
N THR A 366 7.75 -12.30 11.16
CA THR A 366 8.13 -10.96 10.70
C THR A 366 7.00 -9.98 10.95
N TRP A 367 7.33 -8.83 11.55
CA TRP A 367 6.48 -7.65 11.63
C TRP A 367 7.09 -6.53 10.80
N PHE A 368 6.42 -6.17 9.71
CA PHE A 368 6.91 -5.18 8.76
C PHE A 368 5.84 -4.11 8.48
N PRO A 369 5.60 -3.21 9.45
CA PRO A 369 4.65 -2.12 9.31
C PRO A 369 5.25 -0.97 8.49
N ARG A 370 4.37 -0.21 7.85
CA ARG A 370 4.68 1.06 7.22
C ARG A 370 3.50 2.01 7.39
N VAL A 371 3.73 3.11 8.11
CA VAL A 371 2.78 4.22 8.15
C VAL A 371 3.14 5.17 7.02
N VAL A 372 2.23 5.31 6.07
CA VAL A 372 2.46 6.08 4.86
C VAL A 372 1.90 7.49 5.03
N PHE A 373 2.81 8.45 5.03
CA PHE A 373 2.55 9.88 5.05
C PHE A 373 2.95 10.52 3.72
N PRO A 374 2.53 11.76 3.47
CA PRO A 374 3.20 12.62 2.51
C PRO A 374 4.70 12.69 2.80
N ASP A 375 5.53 12.44 1.78
CA ASP A 375 6.97 12.20 1.96
C ASP A 375 7.70 13.33 2.70
N ALA A 376 7.28 14.56 2.43
CA ALA A 376 7.73 15.78 3.09
C ALA A 376 7.67 15.73 4.64
N ILE A 377 6.81 14.89 5.20
CA ILE A 377 6.58 14.78 6.65
C ILE A 377 7.52 13.79 7.32
N TYR A 378 8.05 12.78 6.60
CA TYR A 378 8.87 11.72 7.22
C TYR A 378 10.06 12.26 8.00
N GLN A 379 10.67 13.36 7.55
CA GLN A 379 11.79 13.96 8.26
C GLN A 379 11.45 14.47 9.67
N PHE A 380 10.18 14.69 9.99
CA PHE A 380 9.72 15.08 11.32
C PHE A 380 9.28 13.89 12.18
N ASN A 381 9.21 12.71 11.57
CA ASN A 381 8.94 11.47 12.26
C ASN A 381 10.20 10.98 12.95
N SER A 382 10.02 10.37 14.12
CA SER A 382 11.11 9.74 14.87
C SER A 382 10.84 8.26 15.11
N LEU A 383 11.88 7.44 15.06
CA LEU A 383 11.85 6.06 15.49
C LEU A 383 11.58 6.01 16.99
N TYR A 384 10.50 5.34 17.36
CA TYR A 384 10.32 4.83 18.70
C TYR A 384 11.03 3.47 18.79
N PHE A 385 11.78 3.22 19.87
CA PHE A 385 12.54 1.98 20.03
C PHE A 385 12.68 1.60 21.50
N THR A 386 12.36 0.34 21.83
CA THR A 386 12.44 -0.24 23.17
C THR A 386 12.91 -1.70 23.11
N ASP A 387 13.64 -2.12 24.15
CA ASP A 387 14.15 -3.49 24.31
C ASP A 387 14.39 -3.77 25.80
N ASP A 388 13.30 -3.72 26.58
CA ASP A 388 13.32 -3.79 28.05
C ASP A 388 12.13 -4.61 28.59
N LEU A 389 12.42 -5.82 29.06
CA LEU A 389 11.47 -6.75 29.67
C LEU A 389 10.93 -6.31 31.04
N GLN A 390 11.43 -5.22 31.60
CA GLN A 390 10.96 -4.66 32.85
C GLN A 390 10.19 -3.34 32.66
N LEU A 391 10.13 -2.82 31.43
CA LEU A 391 9.40 -1.60 31.15
C LEU A 391 7.91 -1.78 31.46
N GLN A 392 7.36 -0.86 32.22
CA GLN A 392 5.93 -0.81 32.52
C GLN A 392 5.27 0.19 31.57
N ASN A 393 4.52 -0.31 30.59
CA ASN A 393 3.80 0.54 29.65
C ASN A 393 2.38 0.01 29.39
N PRO A 394 1.55 -0.13 30.43
CA PRO A 394 0.26 -0.80 30.32
C PRO A 394 -0.70 -0.08 29.36
N PRO A 395 -1.71 -0.80 28.84
CA PRO A 395 -1.99 -2.22 29.07
C PRO A 395 -1.01 -3.15 28.32
N ASP A 396 -0.62 -4.24 28.97
CA ASP A 396 0.31 -5.26 28.47
C ASP A 396 -0.27 -6.65 28.81
N ASP A 397 -0.26 -7.61 27.87
CA ASP A 397 -0.60 -9.01 28.17
C ASP A 397 0.65 -9.77 28.66
N VAL A 398 1.82 -9.39 28.14
CA VAL A 398 3.14 -9.89 28.54
C VAL A 398 3.95 -8.71 29.11
N PRO A 399 4.42 -8.77 30.37
CA PRO A 399 5.19 -7.67 30.95
C PRO A 399 6.46 -7.34 30.17
N GLY A 400 6.74 -6.05 30.05
CA GLY A 400 7.89 -5.51 29.33
C GLY A 400 7.48 -4.81 28.04
N GLU A 401 8.47 -4.36 27.27
CA GLU A 401 8.26 -3.91 25.91
C GLU A 401 9.50 -4.19 25.06
N ILE A 402 9.29 -4.89 23.96
CA ILE A 402 10.34 -5.15 22.96
C ILE A 402 9.78 -4.75 21.61
N GLY A 403 10.38 -3.75 20.99
CA GLY A 403 9.91 -3.39 19.67
C GLY A 403 10.36 -2.03 19.21
N ASN A 404 9.71 -1.62 18.14
CA ASN A 404 9.96 -0.35 17.50
C ASN A 404 8.67 0.18 16.89
N GLY A 405 8.72 1.44 16.48
CA GLY A 405 7.57 2.08 15.92
C GLY A 405 7.84 3.52 15.54
N LEU A 406 6.76 4.28 15.49
CA LEU A 406 6.74 5.64 15.03
C LEU A 406 6.37 6.57 16.18
N ARG A 407 7.15 7.63 16.35
CA ARG A 407 6.83 8.78 17.20
C ARG A 407 6.60 10.01 16.32
N LEU A 408 5.43 10.62 16.51
CA LEU A 408 5.03 11.88 15.90
C LEU A 408 5.02 12.97 16.97
N GLU A 409 5.79 14.03 16.76
CA GLU A 409 5.72 15.24 17.57
C GLU A 409 5.15 16.37 16.71
N ILE A 410 3.81 16.39 16.62
CA ILE A 410 3.09 17.15 15.60
C ILE A 410 3.42 18.65 15.68
N LEU A 411 3.58 19.22 16.87
CA LEU A 411 3.90 20.64 17.04
C LEU A 411 5.34 21.02 16.63
N ASN A 412 6.22 20.04 16.36
CA ASN A 412 7.55 20.31 15.82
C ASN A 412 7.53 20.52 14.30
N TYR A 413 6.38 20.33 13.65
CA TYR A 413 6.27 20.49 12.21
C TYR A 413 6.30 21.98 11.86
N PRO A 414 6.89 22.36 10.70
CA PRO A 414 6.84 23.72 10.20
C PRO A 414 5.41 24.26 10.14
N PRO A 415 5.20 25.56 10.44
CA PRO A 415 3.88 26.19 10.38
C PRO A 415 3.12 25.93 9.07
N GLU A 416 3.83 25.93 7.95
CA GLU A 416 3.30 25.70 6.61
C GLU A 416 2.72 24.28 6.48
N ILE A 417 3.38 23.27 7.07
CA ILE A 417 2.89 21.89 7.09
C ILE A 417 1.66 21.78 8.00
N LEU A 418 1.66 22.43 9.17
CA LEU A 418 0.51 22.41 10.07
C LEU A 418 -0.72 23.08 9.45
N ASP A 419 -0.52 24.19 8.75
CA ASP A 419 -1.57 24.89 8.04
C ASP A 419 -2.06 24.04 6.85
N TRP A 420 -1.15 23.37 6.14
CA TRP A 420 -1.49 22.43 5.06
C TRP A 420 -2.26 21.21 5.54
N LEU A 421 -1.87 20.55 6.64
CA LEU A 421 -2.61 19.42 7.20
C LEU A 421 -4.02 19.81 7.65
N GLY A 422 -4.23 21.06 8.05
CA GLY A 422 -5.52 21.58 8.54
C GLY A 422 -6.43 22.20 7.48
N THR A 423 -6.06 22.23 6.20
CA THR A 423 -6.89 22.86 5.14
C THR A 423 -7.92 21.89 4.56
N GLU A 424 -7.47 20.71 4.15
CA GLU A 424 -8.28 19.70 3.47
C GLU A 424 -8.00 18.31 4.03
N SER A 425 -8.87 17.34 3.71
CA SER A 425 -8.58 15.96 4.09
C SER A 425 -7.35 15.41 3.36
N PHE A 426 -6.74 14.37 3.93
CA PHE A 426 -5.66 13.62 3.31
C PHE A 426 -5.80 12.15 3.71
N VAL A 427 -5.22 11.25 2.91
CA VAL A 427 -5.15 9.84 3.24
C VAL A 427 -3.85 9.55 3.96
N LEU A 428 -3.97 9.00 5.17
CA LEU A 428 -2.91 8.26 5.84
C LEU A 428 -3.14 6.78 5.55
N ARG A 429 -2.09 6.00 5.33
CA ARG A 429 -2.23 4.55 5.19
C ARG A 429 -1.41 3.82 6.24
N LEU A 430 -2.00 2.85 6.91
CA LEU A 430 -1.27 1.90 7.74
C LEU A 430 -1.20 0.57 7.00
N ASP A 431 -0.01 0.27 6.46
CA ASP A 431 0.25 -1.00 5.78
C ASP A 431 1.07 -1.91 6.68
N THR A 432 0.78 -3.20 6.66
CA THR A 432 1.64 -4.23 7.25
C THR A 432 1.91 -5.30 6.22
N TYR A 433 3.18 -5.55 5.94
CA TYR A 433 3.61 -6.62 5.04
C TYR A 433 3.83 -7.92 5.81
N PHE A 434 3.20 -9.01 5.37
CA PHE A 434 3.35 -10.34 5.97
C PHE A 434 4.42 -11.15 5.24
N ALA A 435 5.66 -10.68 5.36
CA ALA A 435 6.81 -11.30 4.73
C ALA A 435 7.32 -12.52 5.51
N ARG A 436 8.00 -13.44 4.82
CA ARG A 436 8.54 -14.65 5.47
C ARG A 436 9.44 -14.34 6.68
N PRO A 437 9.50 -15.21 7.69
CA PRO A 437 10.46 -15.11 8.79
C PRO A 437 11.92 -15.09 8.28
N GLY A 438 12.77 -14.29 8.94
CA GLY A 438 14.19 -14.13 8.56
C GLY A 438 14.41 -13.27 7.32
N LEU A 439 13.48 -12.38 6.96
CA LEU A 439 13.61 -11.47 5.82
C LEU A 439 14.84 -10.55 5.98
N THR A 440 15.67 -10.46 4.95
CA THR A 440 16.82 -9.55 4.97
C THR A 440 16.44 -8.14 4.47
N PRO A 441 17.20 -7.09 4.84
CA PRO A 441 16.98 -5.74 4.30
C PRO A 441 17.09 -5.64 2.76
N ALA A 442 17.88 -6.52 2.14
CA ALA A 442 17.98 -6.57 0.68
C ALA A 442 16.67 -7.05 0.03
N GLU A 443 16.02 -8.04 0.64
CA GLU A 443 14.73 -8.59 0.19
C GLU A 443 13.56 -7.68 0.56
N ALA A 444 13.66 -6.91 1.64
CA ALA A 444 12.65 -5.92 2.06
C ALA A 444 12.30 -4.92 0.95
N ARG A 445 13.19 -4.73 -0.03
CA ARG A 445 12.96 -3.84 -1.16
C ARG A 445 11.75 -4.24 -2.01
N GLU A 446 11.56 -5.53 -2.27
CA GLU A 446 10.43 -6.04 -3.06
C GLU A 446 9.08 -5.64 -2.44
N TRP A 447 9.01 -5.66 -1.11
CA TRP A 447 7.83 -5.28 -0.33
C TRP A 447 7.57 -3.77 -0.35
N LEU A 448 8.63 -2.97 -0.23
CA LEU A 448 8.51 -1.50 -0.29
C LEU A 448 8.09 -1.03 -1.69
N ASP A 449 8.51 -1.75 -2.74
CA ASP A 449 8.17 -1.46 -4.12
C ASP A 449 6.67 -1.59 -4.43
N LEU A 450 5.91 -2.36 -3.64
CA LEU A 450 4.45 -2.48 -3.78
C LEU A 450 3.76 -1.11 -3.76
N LEU A 451 4.25 -0.20 -2.93
CA LEU A 451 3.73 1.16 -2.82
C LEU A 451 4.58 2.19 -3.57
N ASP A 452 5.91 2.03 -3.54
CA ASP A 452 6.82 3.02 -4.11
C ASP A 452 6.80 3.00 -5.65
N TYR A 453 6.49 1.85 -6.26
CA TYR A 453 6.43 1.63 -7.70
C TYR A 453 5.20 0.77 -8.03
N PRO A 454 3.99 1.34 -7.89
CA PRO A 454 2.76 0.63 -8.22
C PRO A 454 2.77 0.24 -9.69
N LEU A 455 2.30 -0.97 -9.98
CA LEU A 455 2.29 -1.50 -11.34
C LEU A 455 1.36 -0.71 -12.25
N SER A 456 1.75 -0.63 -13.52
CA SER A 456 0.97 -0.01 -14.58
C SER A 456 0.15 -1.05 -15.31
N LEU A 457 -1.09 -0.68 -15.65
CA LEU A 457 -2.04 -1.55 -16.33
C LEU A 457 -2.39 -0.96 -17.69
N ASP A 458 -2.49 -1.83 -18.69
CA ASP A 458 -3.05 -1.54 -20.01
C ASP A 458 -4.10 -2.60 -20.35
N ILE A 459 -5.27 -2.15 -20.80
CA ILE A 459 -6.37 -3.04 -21.16
C ILE A 459 -6.51 -3.07 -22.68
N HIS A 460 -6.35 -4.26 -23.26
CA HIS A 460 -6.43 -4.49 -24.69
C HIS A 460 -7.66 -5.30 -25.06
N GLY A 461 -8.36 -4.86 -26.11
CA GLY A 461 -9.68 -5.37 -26.47
C GLY A 461 -10.77 -4.73 -25.63
N GLY A 462 -11.94 -4.48 -26.23
CA GLY A 462 -13.09 -3.96 -25.49
C GLY A 462 -13.67 -2.62 -25.92
N GLN A 463 -13.42 -2.15 -27.15
CA GLN A 463 -14.36 -1.16 -27.69
C GLN A 463 -15.71 -1.83 -27.90
N ALA A 464 -16.69 -1.48 -27.06
CA ALA A 464 -18.08 -1.80 -27.32
C ALA A 464 -18.46 -1.31 -28.72
N ALA A 465 -19.20 -2.10 -29.50
CA ALA A 465 -19.75 -1.63 -30.76
C ALA A 465 -20.55 -0.33 -30.49
N PRO A 466 -20.39 0.74 -31.28
CA PRO A 466 -21.14 1.97 -31.11
C PRO A 466 -22.62 1.69 -31.44
N GLY A 467 -23.39 1.28 -30.43
CA GLY A 467 -24.80 0.95 -30.64
C GLY A 467 -25.41 0.08 -29.54
N ARG A 468 -25.88 0.74 -28.47
CA ARG A 468 -27.16 0.50 -27.74
C ARG A 468 -27.12 0.90 -26.28
N ALA A 469 -25.98 1.30 -25.72
CA ALA A 469 -26.02 2.15 -24.55
C ALA A 469 -26.65 3.47 -24.98
N LYS A 470 -27.80 3.86 -24.39
CA LYS A 470 -28.09 5.29 -24.28
C LYS A 470 -26.80 5.90 -23.70
N PRO A 471 -26.28 7.02 -24.23
CA PRO A 471 -25.25 7.73 -23.50
C PRO A 471 -25.81 7.92 -22.08
N LYS A 472 -25.25 7.23 -21.08
CA LYS A 472 -25.33 7.78 -19.73
C LYS A 472 -24.78 9.19 -19.90
N ALA A 473 -25.46 10.17 -19.28
CA ALA A 473 -25.00 11.54 -19.26
C ALA A 473 -23.47 11.51 -19.12
N ALA A 474 -22.75 12.28 -19.94
CA ALA A 474 -21.32 12.49 -19.79
C ALA A 474 -21.03 12.42 -18.30
N GLY A 475 -20.10 11.54 -17.87
CA GLY A 475 -19.82 11.35 -16.45
C GLY A 475 -19.85 12.72 -15.79
N THR A 476 -20.43 12.85 -14.59
CA THR A 476 -20.76 14.16 -13.95
C THR A 476 -19.56 15.11 -13.79
N GLY A 477 -18.43 14.72 -14.37
CA GLY A 477 -17.10 15.20 -14.26
C GLY A 477 -16.59 14.86 -12.88
N PRO A 478 -15.36 15.28 -12.57
CA PRO A 478 -14.86 15.10 -11.23
C PRO A 478 -15.86 15.66 -10.21
N PRO A 479 -16.07 14.96 -9.08
CA PRO A 479 -17.00 15.37 -8.03
C PRO A 479 -16.56 16.66 -7.32
N TRP A 480 -15.39 17.20 -7.67
CA TRP A 480 -14.87 18.45 -7.15
C TRP A 480 -15.03 19.64 -8.09
N GLU A 481 -15.09 20.82 -7.47
CA GLU A 481 -14.99 22.11 -8.14
C GLU A 481 -13.53 22.58 -8.23
N GLY A 482 -13.22 23.40 -9.24
CA GLY A 482 -11.87 23.93 -9.45
C GLY A 482 -10.92 22.99 -10.21
N GLY A 483 -9.62 23.25 -10.11
CA GLY A 483 -8.58 22.59 -10.90
C GLY A 483 -8.17 23.36 -12.15
N ARG A 484 -7.27 22.79 -12.96
CA ARG A 484 -6.81 23.37 -14.21
C ARG A 484 -6.78 22.34 -15.32
N ASP A 485 -7.16 22.73 -16.52
CA ASP A 485 -7.03 21.86 -17.67
C ASP A 485 -5.54 21.69 -18.02
N GLY A 486 -5.16 20.53 -18.52
CA GLY A 486 -3.77 20.22 -18.79
C GLY A 486 -3.57 18.90 -19.52
N VAL A 487 -2.31 18.66 -19.89
CA VAL A 487 -1.86 17.40 -20.48
C VAL A 487 -0.92 16.73 -19.49
N LEU A 488 -1.24 15.49 -19.16
CA LEU A 488 -0.48 14.63 -18.27
C LEU A 488 0.28 13.61 -19.10
N THR A 489 1.59 13.53 -18.91
CA THR A 489 2.46 12.50 -19.51
C THR A 489 2.83 11.50 -18.42
N ASP A 490 2.45 10.24 -18.60
CA ASP A 490 2.82 9.17 -17.68
C ASP A 490 4.25 8.63 -17.94
N THR A 491 4.74 7.75 -17.08
CA THR A 491 6.08 7.13 -17.21
C THR A 491 6.26 6.25 -18.46
N ARG A 492 5.18 5.96 -19.19
CA ARG A 492 5.18 5.26 -20.49
C ARG A 492 5.12 6.24 -21.67
N ASN A 493 5.29 7.55 -21.43
CA ASN A 493 5.16 8.63 -22.41
C ASN A 493 3.75 8.78 -23.02
N ARG A 494 2.71 8.22 -22.41
CA ARG A 494 1.33 8.41 -22.87
C ARG A 494 0.84 9.78 -22.44
N GLN A 495 0.28 10.54 -23.38
CA GLN A 495 -0.29 11.86 -23.12
C GLN A 495 -1.80 11.77 -22.93
N ILE A 496 -2.28 12.26 -21.79
CA ILE A 496 -3.68 12.24 -21.39
C ILE A 496 -4.12 13.68 -21.18
N ARG A 497 -5.04 14.17 -22.02
CA ARG A 497 -5.62 15.50 -21.83
C ARG A 497 -6.76 15.41 -20.82
N LEU A 498 -6.64 16.19 -19.75
CA LEU A 498 -7.56 16.18 -18.64
C LEU A 498 -8.09 17.59 -18.36
N LYS A 499 -9.37 17.64 -17.99
CA LYS A 499 -10.04 18.84 -17.49
C LYS A 499 -10.07 18.84 -15.97
N ARG A 500 -10.02 20.03 -15.37
CA ARG A 500 -10.10 20.22 -13.90
C ARG A 500 -9.08 19.38 -13.13
N VAL A 501 -7.84 19.32 -13.63
CA VAL A 501 -6.75 18.62 -12.96
C VAL A 501 -6.50 19.24 -11.58
N ALA A 502 -6.55 18.40 -10.55
CA ALA A 502 -6.33 18.76 -9.16
C ALA A 502 -5.34 17.81 -8.49
N TYR A 503 -4.71 18.27 -7.42
CA TYR A 503 -3.72 17.52 -6.64
C TYR A 503 -4.39 16.84 -5.44
N PHE A 504 -3.98 15.62 -5.12
CA PHE A 504 -4.54 14.81 -4.04
C PHE A 504 -3.43 14.24 -3.17
N VAL A 505 -3.69 14.18 -1.87
CA VAL A 505 -2.74 13.66 -0.88
C VAL A 505 -3.14 12.25 -0.50
N GLY A 506 -2.45 11.28 -1.11
CA GLY A 506 -2.63 9.85 -0.90
C GLY A 506 -3.58 9.17 -1.88
N ALA A 507 -4.82 9.65 -2.05
CA ALA A 507 -5.80 8.99 -2.92
C ALA A 507 -6.93 9.95 -3.37
N PRO A 508 -7.67 9.66 -4.45
CA PRO A 508 -8.74 10.54 -4.97
C PRO A 508 -9.98 10.63 -4.05
N GLU A 509 -10.10 9.78 -3.03
CA GLU A 509 -11.12 9.89 -1.97
C GLU A 509 -10.83 11.04 -0.99
N ALA A 510 -9.60 11.56 -0.96
CA ALA A 510 -9.27 12.78 -0.24
C ALA A 510 -9.85 14.01 -0.95
N ALA A 511 -9.98 15.11 -0.20
CA ALA A 511 -10.35 16.38 -0.77
C ALA A 511 -9.23 16.88 -1.72
N PRO A 512 -9.60 17.42 -2.90
CA PRO A 512 -8.64 17.98 -3.85
C PRO A 512 -7.95 19.20 -3.24
N ARG A 513 -6.72 19.45 -3.67
CA ARG A 513 -5.92 20.58 -3.25
C ARG A 513 -5.61 21.49 -4.41
N THR A 514 -5.66 22.79 -4.13
CA THR A 514 -5.24 23.87 -5.03
C THR A 514 -3.86 24.42 -4.68
N LEU A 515 -3.21 23.86 -3.66
CA LEU A 515 -1.85 24.18 -3.23
C LEU A 515 -1.00 22.90 -3.29
N PHE A 516 0.10 22.97 -4.03
CA PHE A 516 1.13 21.94 -4.05
C PHE A 516 2.15 22.25 -2.94
N LEU A 517 2.33 21.32 -2.00
CA LEU A 517 3.32 21.44 -0.92
C LEU A 517 4.58 20.65 -1.32
N GLY A 518 5.74 21.24 -1.11
CA GLY A 518 7.00 20.50 -1.10
C GLY A 518 8.11 21.25 -0.38
N GLU A 519 9.14 20.52 0.00
CA GLU A 519 10.37 21.08 0.57
C GLU A 519 11.36 21.34 -0.56
N ARG A 520 11.94 22.54 -0.59
CA ARG A 520 12.91 22.91 -1.60
C ARG A 520 14.27 22.29 -1.33
N VAL A 521 14.82 21.62 -2.34
CA VAL A 521 16.07 20.84 -2.22
C VAL A 521 17.26 21.68 -1.79
N THR A 522 17.37 22.90 -2.28
CA THR A 522 18.57 23.74 -2.12
C THR A 522 18.73 24.33 -0.73
N ASP A 523 17.62 24.64 -0.06
CA ASP A 523 17.62 25.41 1.19
C ASP A 523 16.73 24.79 2.30
N GLN A 524 16.09 23.65 2.03
CA GLN A 524 15.25 22.91 2.98
C GLN A 524 14.07 23.74 3.52
N THR A 525 13.60 24.70 2.72
CA THR A 525 12.42 25.51 3.08
C THR A 525 11.15 24.95 2.46
N PHE A 526 10.03 25.06 3.17
CA PHE A 526 8.74 24.58 2.69
C PHE A 526 8.04 25.62 1.84
N HIS A 527 7.52 25.18 0.69
CA HIS A 527 6.76 26.02 -0.22
C HIS A 527 5.36 25.46 -0.44
N LEU A 528 4.37 26.33 -0.33
CA LEU A 528 3.00 26.10 -0.77
C LEU A 528 2.79 26.86 -2.09
N VAL A 529 2.80 26.15 -3.20
CA VAL A 529 2.68 26.72 -4.55
C VAL A 529 1.24 26.59 -5.04
N PRO A 530 0.53 27.68 -5.33
CA PRO A 530 -0.79 27.61 -5.93
C PRO A 530 -0.75 26.91 -7.29
N LEU A 531 -1.68 25.97 -7.53
CA LEU A 531 -1.81 25.30 -8.84
C LEU A 531 -2.00 26.31 -9.98
N ALA A 532 -2.60 27.47 -9.69
CA ALA A 532 -2.74 28.59 -10.61
C ALA A 532 -1.41 29.15 -11.13
N GLU A 533 -0.34 29.02 -10.36
CA GLU A 533 0.99 29.56 -10.66
C GLU A 533 1.89 28.52 -11.34
N ILE A 534 1.55 27.23 -11.29
CA ILE A 534 2.34 26.17 -11.90
C ILE A 534 2.06 26.12 -13.42
N ARG A 535 3.05 26.38 -14.26
CA ARG A 535 2.94 26.21 -15.71
C ARG A 535 3.14 24.75 -16.10
N SER A 536 4.16 24.11 -15.55
CA SER A 536 4.42 22.69 -15.71
C SER A 536 5.15 22.11 -14.52
N LEU A 537 5.05 20.80 -14.38
CA LEU A 537 5.74 20.01 -13.38
C LEU A 537 6.38 18.80 -14.06
N GLU A 538 7.62 18.48 -13.71
CA GLU A 538 8.32 17.28 -14.18
C GLU A 538 8.87 16.49 -12.99
N ASN A 539 8.56 15.20 -12.93
CA ASN A 539 8.97 14.31 -11.86
C ASN A 539 10.26 13.58 -12.24
N HIS A 540 11.18 13.50 -11.29
CA HIS A 540 12.42 12.75 -11.43
C HIS A 540 12.76 12.00 -10.13
N TYR A 541 13.50 10.91 -10.28
CA TYR A 541 13.98 10.11 -9.16
C TYR A 541 15.47 10.36 -8.94
N VAL A 542 15.88 10.44 -7.68
CA VAL A 542 17.31 10.36 -7.31
C VAL A 542 17.53 9.13 -6.44
N GLU A 543 18.67 8.46 -6.63
CA GLU A 543 18.95 7.17 -5.99
C GLU A 543 18.90 7.21 -4.47
N PHE A 544 19.27 8.33 -3.84
CA PHE A 544 19.26 8.47 -2.39
C PHE A 544 18.98 9.90 -1.96
N GLU A 545 18.09 10.06 -0.98
CA GLU A 545 17.75 11.36 -0.40
C GLU A 545 18.39 11.51 0.98
N PRO A 546 19.24 12.53 1.18
CA PRO A 546 20.08 12.63 2.36
C PRO A 546 19.33 12.99 3.65
N VAL A 547 18.09 13.48 3.62
CA VAL A 547 17.33 13.92 4.81
C VAL A 547 16.51 12.77 5.40
N THR A 548 15.59 12.20 4.63
CA THR A 548 14.77 11.01 4.90
C THR A 548 15.56 9.70 4.83
N LYS A 549 16.78 9.74 4.27
CA LYS A 549 17.61 8.54 4.01
C LYS A 549 16.90 7.50 3.15
N THR A 550 15.95 7.95 2.33
CA THR A 550 15.18 7.06 1.44
C THR A 550 15.95 6.81 0.16
N ARG A 551 15.84 5.59 -0.35
CA ARG A 551 16.30 5.28 -1.71
C ARG A 551 15.23 5.64 -2.72
N MET A 552 15.67 6.13 -3.88
CA MET A 552 14.81 6.52 -5.00
C MET A 552 13.75 7.55 -4.59
N ALA A 553 14.15 8.65 -3.95
CA ALA A 553 13.20 9.71 -3.62
C ALA A 553 12.71 10.42 -4.87
N LEU A 554 11.47 10.91 -4.80
CA LEU A 554 10.80 11.58 -5.89
C LEU A 554 10.90 13.09 -5.71
N PHE A 555 11.30 13.77 -6.76
CA PHE A 555 11.38 15.22 -6.83
C PHE A 555 10.56 15.73 -7.98
N SER A 556 9.99 16.93 -7.81
CA SER A 556 9.22 17.63 -8.83
C SER A 556 9.91 18.95 -9.15
N GLU A 557 10.37 19.12 -10.40
CA GLU A 557 10.79 20.41 -10.94
C GLU A 557 9.54 21.14 -11.44
N LEU A 558 9.21 22.28 -10.83
CA LEU A 558 8.11 23.14 -11.20
C LEU A 558 8.63 24.32 -12.02
N ILE A 559 8.02 24.58 -13.16
CA ILE A 559 8.14 25.84 -13.89
C ILE A 559 6.92 26.67 -13.56
N LEU A 560 7.11 27.87 -13.00
CA LEU A 560 6.03 28.77 -12.64
C LEU A 560 5.61 29.66 -13.81
N ALA A 561 4.47 30.33 -13.65
CA ALA A 561 3.86 31.20 -14.66
C ALA A 561 4.76 32.40 -15.01
N ASP A 562 5.57 32.87 -14.06
CA ASP A 562 6.57 33.93 -14.27
C ASP A 562 7.88 33.43 -14.89
N GLY A 563 7.99 32.11 -15.16
CA GLY A 563 9.17 31.47 -15.72
C GLY A 563 10.24 31.05 -14.70
N SER A 564 10.05 31.34 -13.41
CA SER A 564 10.93 30.86 -12.35
C SER A 564 10.80 29.34 -12.15
N ARG A 565 11.80 28.75 -11.49
CA ARG A 565 11.88 27.30 -11.26
C ARG A 565 11.98 26.98 -9.78
N LEU A 566 11.31 25.90 -9.37
CA LEU A 566 11.37 25.35 -8.03
C LEU A 566 11.54 23.83 -8.08
N ASP A 567 12.56 23.31 -7.41
CA ASP A 567 12.77 21.88 -7.23
C ASP A 567 12.30 21.48 -5.83
N LEU A 568 11.26 20.66 -5.78
CA LEU A 568 10.59 20.30 -4.54
C LEU A 568 10.65 18.77 -4.30
N LEU A 569 10.95 18.36 -3.08
CA LEU A 569 10.72 16.99 -2.63
C LEU A 569 9.22 16.69 -2.76
N SER A 570 8.91 15.66 -3.54
CA SER A 570 7.55 15.29 -3.89
C SER A 570 7.09 14.08 -3.11
N CYS A 571 5.79 13.90 -3.06
CA CYS A 571 5.14 12.82 -2.33
C CYS A 571 4.80 11.68 -3.31
N LYS A 572 5.40 10.50 -3.14
CA LYS A 572 5.19 9.34 -4.04
C LYS A 572 3.73 8.88 -4.10
N ILE A 573 3.07 8.81 -2.94
CA ILE A 573 1.67 8.37 -2.84
C ILE A 573 0.66 9.46 -3.17
N CYS A 574 1.09 10.70 -3.30
CA CYS A 574 0.22 11.77 -3.74
C CYS A 574 0.02 11.67 -5.24
N GLY A 575 -1.05 12.24 -5.76
CA GLY A 575 -1.39 12.06 -7.16
C GLY A 575 -2.22 13.20 -7.72
N TRP A 576 -2.56 13.07 -8.98
CA TRP A 576 -3.32 14.05 -9.73
C TRP A 576 -4.49 13.36 -10.39
N ALA A 577 -5.65 14.01 -10.35
CA ALA A 577 -6.80 13.53 -11.09
C ALA A 577 -7.50 14.64 -11.85
N GLY A 578 -8.19 14.25 -12.93
CA GLY A 578 -9.02 15.11 -13.75
C GLY A 578 -9.98 14.29 -14.62
N ALA A 579 -10.88 14.97 -15.32
CA ALA A 579 -11.79 14.33 -16.28
C ALA A 579 -11.15 14.25 -17.66
N ASP A 580 -11.18 13.09 -18.30
CA ASP A 580 -10.85 12.98 -19.72
C ASP A 580 -11.97 13.58 -20.62
N PRO A 581 -11.81 13.60 -21.96
CA PRO A 581 -12.82 14.13 -22.88
C PRO A 581 -14.20 13.43 -22.78
N GLU A 582 -14.22 12.17 -22.37
CA GLU A 582 -15.42 11.35 -22.16
C GLU A 582 -16.08 11.62 -20.79
N GLY A 583 -15.43 12.39 -19.92
CA GLY A 583 -15.91 12.75 -18.58
C GLY A 583 -15.53 11.76 -17.49
N ARG A 584 -14.63 10.82 -17.79
CA ARG A 584 -14.14 9.78 -16.90
C ARG A 584 -13.06 10.33 -15.98
N VAL A 585 -13.06 9.96 -14.72
CA VAL A 585 -12.06 10.45 -13.75
C VAL A 585 -10.81 9.59 -13.83
N ILE A 586 -9.72 10.18 -14.31
CA ILE A 586 -8.41 9.54 -14.36
C ILE A 586 -7.60 10.04 -13.17
N TYR A 587 -7.13 9.14 -12.31
CA TYR A 587 -6.17 9.41 -11.25
C TYR A 587 -4.84 8.72 -11.56
N LEU A 588 -3.73 9.45 -11.41
CA LEU A 588 -2.38 8.90 -11.47
C LEU A 588 -1.59 9.38 -10.25
N SER A 589 -0.90 8.48 -9.57
CA SER A 589 0.05 8.83 -8.52
C SER A 589 1.27 9.55 -9.13
N ASN A 590 1.96 10.37 -8.35
CA ASN A 590 3.15 11.11 -8.80
C ASN A 590 4.22 10.17 -9.35
N VAL A 591 4.32 8.94 -8.84
CA VAL A 591 5.26 7.93 -9.32
C VAL A 591 4.94 7.39 -10.71
N GLN A 592 3.68 7.49 -11.14
CA GLN A 592 3.22 7.14 -12.49
C GLN A 592 3.27 8.32 -13.45
N ILE A 593 3.55 9.53 -12.97
CA ILE A 593 3.54 10.77 -13.75
C ILE A 593 4.98 11.17 -14.05
N GLN A 594 5.30 11.34 -15.32
CA GLN A 594 6.56 11.96 -15.74
C GLN A 594 6.42 13.48 -15.77
N ARG A 595 5.35 14.00 -16.36
CA ARG A 595 5.20 15.44 -16.59
C ARG A 595 3.73 15.88 -16.61
N ILE A 596 3.48 17.10 -16.15
CA ILE A 596 2.20 17.79 -16.31
C ILE A 596 2.45 19.15 -16.97
N VAL A 597 1.67 19.48 -18.00
CA VAL A 597 1.66 20.81 -18.61
C VAL A 597 0.25 21.37 -18.51
N PHE A 598 0.09 22.44 -17.72
CA PHE A 598 -1.20 23.08 -17.55
C PHE A 598 -1.50 24.04 -18.70
N GLU A 599 -2.77 24.10 -19.12
CA GLU A 599 -3.22 25.06 -20.11
C GLU A 599 -3.09 26.49 -19.56
N PRO A 600 -2.71 27.47 -20.40
CA PRO A 600 -2.69 28.88 -19.98
C PRO A 600 -4.08 29.31 -19.52
N ARG A 601 -4.15 30.16 -18.50
CA ARG A 601 -5.42 30.87 -18.24
C ARG A 601 -5.70 31.77 -19.44
N ASN A 602 -6.89 31.63 -20.02
CA ASN A 602 -7.48 32.75 -20.75
C ASN A 602 -7.82 33.78 -19.65
N TRP A 603 -7.00 34.82 -19.55
CA TRP A 603 -7.17 35.90 -18.58
C TRP A 603 -8.33 36.81 -18.97
#